data_AF-A0A1D7XW79-F1
#
_entry.id   AF-A0A1D7XW79-F1
#
_cell.length_a   1.000
_cell.length_b   1.000
_cell.length_c   1.000
_cell.angle_alpha   90.00
_cell.angle_beta   90.00
_cell.angle_gamma   90.00
#
_symmetry.space_group_name_H-M   'P 1'
#
loop_
_entity.id
_entity.type
_entity.pdbx_description
1 polymer ?
#
loop_
_entity_poly.entity_id
_entity_poly.type
_entity_poly.pdbx_seq_one_letter_code
_entity_poly.pdbx_strand_id
1 'polypeptide(L)'
;MGLNINAQEISDEQYMNAYIVVSDTSQNYFELRQKMLNLNEKLKTEIDTMGRGFNKKKNLICLPENDEDEIYAGDYFPRRYPSETLSLEYLIYYTNGKKPTEGTIALVTIITDNKEKAEKKLAEVKKYSDRAFIVNSQIYMGCMH
;
A
#
# COMPACT_ATOMS: atom_id res chain seq x y z
N MET A 1 2.19 -41.52 -26.55
CA MET A 1 1.84 -40.09 -26.77
C MET A 1 0.81 -39.72 -25.73
N GLY A 2 1.11 -38.76 -24.85
CA GLY A 2 0.19 -38.37 -23.78
C GLY A 2 0.74 -37.21 -22.95
N LEU A 3 0.70 -36.03 -23.56
CA LEU A 3 0.56 -34.70 -22.97
C LEU A 3 1.42 -34.32 -21.75
N ASN A 4 2.45 -33.54 -22.03
CA ASN A 4 3.04 -32.55 -21.13
C ASN A 4 1.96 -31.63 -20.56
N ILE A 5 1.94 -31.49 -19.24
CA ILE A 5 1.31 -30.36 -18.57
C ILE A 5 2.38 -29.78 -17.66
N ASN A 6 3.14 -28.80 -18.18
CA ASN A 6 3.92 -27.92 -17.32
C ASN A 6 2.90 -27.06 -16.57
N ALA A 7 2.48 -27.52 -15.40
CA ALA A 7 2.01 -26.62 -14.37
C ALA A 7 3.25 -25.82 -13.96
N GLN A 8 3.39 -24.62 -14.52
CA GLN A 8 4.41 -23.69 -14.08
C GLN A 8 4.07 -23.37 -12.62
N GLU A 9 4.80 -24.00 -11.70
CA GLU A 9 4.84 -23.64 -10.29
C GLU A 9 5.13 -22.13 -10.26
N ILE A 10 4.12 -21.33 -9.94
CA ILE A 10 4.34 -19.93 -9.59
C ILE A 10 5.15 -20.01 -8.30
N SER A 11 6.47 -19.88 -8.41
CA SER A 11 7.36 -20.04 -7.28
C SER A 11 6.99 -19.04 -6.19
N ASP A 12 6.95 -19.50 -4.94
CA ASP A 12 6.76 -18.65 -3.74
C ASP A 12 7.77 -17.49 -3.66
N GLU A 13 8.83 -17.52 -4.48
CA GLU A 13 9.85 -16.47 -4.63
C GLU A 13 9.29 -15.14 -5.14
N GLN A 14 8.12 -15.14 -5.78
CA GLN A 14 7.48 -13.91 -6.26
C GLN A 14 6.58 -13.24 -5.23
N TYR A 15 6.51 -13.74 -3.99
CA TYR A 15 5.72 -13.14 -2.93
C TYR A 15 6.57 -12.82 -1.70
N MET A 16 6.22 -11.73 -1.02
CA MET A 16 6.82 -11.33 0.24
C MET A 16 5.76 -11.35 1.34
N ASN A 17 6.05 -12.05 2.44
CA ASN A 17 5.30 -11.88 3.67
C ASN A 17 5.62 -10.49 4.26
N ALA A 18 4.63 -9.61 4.25
CA ALA A 18 4.78 -8.21 4.62
C ALA A 18 3.98 -7.89 5.89
N TYR A 19 4.60 -7.10 6.75
CA TYR A 19 4.01 -6.39 7.87
C TYR A 19 3.87 -4.92 7.47
N ILE A 20 2.63 -4.44 7.40
CA ILE A 20 2.31 -3.10 6.93
C ILE A 20 1.72 -2.33 8.11
N VAL A 21 2.35 -1.23 8.50
CA VAL A 21 1.79 -0.38 9.56
C VAL A 21 0.88 0.65 8.92
N VAL A 22 -0.38 0.63 9.35
CA VAL A 22 -1.42 1.58 8.95
C VAL A 22 -1.69 2.49 10.13
N SER A 23 -1.58 3.81 9.92
CA SER A 23 -1.85 4.81 10.97
C SER A 23 -3.34 5.03 11.17
N ASP A 24 -4.10 5.12 10.09
CA ASP A 24 -5.56 5.29 10.10
C ASP A 24 -6.15 4.87 8.74
N THR A 25 -7.46 4.72 8.68
CA THR A 25 -8.20 4.43 7.44
C THR A 25 -9.37 5.39 7.27
N SER A 26 -9.74 5.67 6.02
CA SER A 26 -10.94 6.45 5.67
C SER A 26 -11.34 6.17 4.22
N GLN A 27 -12.59 6.43 3.88
CA GLN A 27 -13.03 6.52 2.47
C GLN A 27 -12.85 7.95 1.92
N ASN A 28 -12.52 8.91 2.78
CA ASN A 28 -12.29 10.30 2.40
C ASN A 28 -10.78 10.56 2.21
N TYR A 29 -10.36 10.65 0.95
CA TYR A 29 -8.98 10.96 0.59
C TYR A 29 -8.45 12.24 1.25
N PHE A 30 -9.25 13.31 1.25
CA PHE A 30 -8.80 14.63 1.73
C PHE A 30 -8.61 14.63 3.24
N GLU A 31 -9.50 13.97 3.99
CA GLU A 31 -9.35 13.77 5.43
C GLU A 31 -8.05 13.02 5.74
N LEU A 32 -7.83 11.90 5.04
CA LEU A 32 -6.66 11.05 5.29
C LEU A 32 -5.36 11.73 4.85
N ARG A 33 -5.40 12.56 3.79
CA ARG A 33 -4.28 13.40 3.37
C ARG A 33 -3.90 14.43 4.42
N GLN A 34 -4.87 15.06 5.10
CA GLN A 34 -4.54 15.96 6.21
C GLN A 34 -3.89 15.21 7.37
N LYS A 35 -4.38 14.01 7.71
CA LYS A 35 -3.75 13.14 8.71
C LYS A 35 -2.32 12.75 8.31
N MET A 36 -2.08 12.45 7.04
CA MET A 36 -0.75 12.16 6.50
C MET A 36 0.21 13.33 6.69
N LEU A 37 -0.21 14.57 6.36
CA LEU A 37 0.61 15.77 6.53
C LEU A 37 0.91 16.04 8.00
N ASN A 38 -0.09 15.93 8.88
CA ASN A 38 0.11 16.07 10.32
C ASN A 38 1.09 15.03 10.85
N LEU A 39 0.98 13.78 10.40
CA LEU A 39 1.86 12.70 10.82
C LEU A 39 3.30 12.89 10.30
N ASN A 40 3.46 13.36 9.06
CA ASN A 40 4.75 13.77 8.49
C ASN A 40 5.42 14.84 9.36
N GLU A 41 4.69 15.85 9.81
CA GLU A 41 5.25 16.89 10.68
C GLU A 41 5.76 16.36 12.02
N LYS A 42 5.09 15.35 12.59
CA LYS A 42 5.42 14.74 13.89
C LYS A 42 6.54 13.71 13.81
N LEU A 43 6.51 12.84 12.81
CA LEU A 43 7.45 11.73 12.65
C LEU A 43 8.65 12.07 11.76
N LYS A 44 8.56 13.14 10.95
CA LYS A 44 9.53 13.48 9.91
C LYS A 44 9.77 12.36 8.90
N THR A 45 8.84 11.41 8.79
CA THR A 45 8.85 10.36 7.77
C THR A 45 8.46 10.94 6.42
N GLU A 46 9.29 10.73 5.40
CA GLU A 46 9.05 11.20 4.03
C GLU A 46 7.68 10.76 3.49
N ILE A 47 7.06 11.59 2.66
CA ILE A 47 5.85 11.23 1.90
C ILE A 47 6.29 10.80 0.51
N ASP A 48 5.95 9.58 0.13
CA ASP A 48 6.16 9.08 -1.21
C ASP A 48 4.83 8.63 -1.81
N THR A 49 4.40 9.32 -2.87
CA THR A 49 3.16 9.03 -3.58
C THR A 49 3.38 8.11 -4.78
N MET A 50 4.63 7.82 -5.13
CA MET A 50 5.03 7.13 -6.35
C MET A 50 4.40 7.76 -7.61
N GLY A 51 4.30 9.09 -7.65
CA GLY A 51 3.69 9.82 -8.75
C GLY A 51 2.15 9.86 -8.75
N ARG A 52 1.49 9.14 -7.83
CA ARG A 52 0.02 9.10 -7.76
C ARG A 52 -0.58 10.39 -7.19
N GLY A 53 -1.75 10.75 -7.70
CA GLY A 53 -2.59 11.83 -7.18
C GLY A 53 -4.05 11.44 -7.11
N PHE A 54 -4.88 12.23 -6.42
CA PHE A 54 -6.32 12.00 -6.41
C PHE A 54 -6.99 12.70 -7.61
N ASN A 55 -7.50 11.89 -8.54
CA ASN A 55 -8.30 12.34 -9.66
C ASN A 55 -9.76 12.52 -9.24
N LYS A 56 -10.19 13.78 -9.10
CA LYS A 56 -11.57 14.11 -8.69
C LYS A 56 -12.63 13.65 -9.69
N LYS A 57 -12.31 13.56 -10.99
CA LYS A 57 -13.27 13.12 -12.01
C LYS A 57 -13.52 11.61 -11.92
N LYS A 58 -12.47 10.83 -11.65
CA LYS A 58 -12.54 9.38 -11.45
C LYS A 58 -12.88 8.96 -10.01
N ASN A 59 -12.79 9.90 -9.06
CA ASN A 59 -12.87 9.62 -7.62
C ASN A 59 -11.85 8.54 -7.18
N LEU A 60 -10.63 8.63 -7.71
CA LEU A 60 -9.60 7.57 -7.66
C LEU A 60 -8.23 8.16 -7.32
N ILE A 61 -7.45 7.48 -6.49
CA ILE A 61 -6.00 7.69 -6.41
C ILE A 61 -5.38 6.96 -7.60
N CYS A 62 -4.74 7.67 -8.53
CA CYS A 62 -4.18 7.08 -9.74
C CYS A 62 -2.92 7.80 -10.20
N LEU A 63 -2.19 7.16 -11.11
CA LEU A 63 -1.16 7.82 -11.90
C LEU A 63 -1.79 8.86 -12.85
N PRO A 64 -1.01 9.82 -13.37
CA PRO A 64 -1.45 10.70 -14.45
C PRO A 64 -1.92 9.90 -15.68
N GLU A 65 -2.82 10.47 -16.48
CA GLU A 65 -3.30 9.83 -17.72
C GLU A 65 -2.20 9.73 -18.81
N ASN A 66 -1.13 10.49 -18.65
CA ASN A 66 0.01 10.56 -19.56
C ASN A 66 1.28 9.95 -18.95
N ASP A 67 1.11 9.02 -18.00
CA ASP A 67 2.22 8.28 -17.42
C ASP A 67 2.92 7.43 -18.50
N GLU A 68 4.22 7.18 -18.34
CA GLU A 68 5.01 6.37 -19.29
C GLU A 68 4.62 4.88 -19.21
N ASP A 69 4.07 4.44 -18.08
CA ASP A 69 3.47 3.12 -17.93
C ASP A 69 2.03 3.12 -18.49
N GLU A 70 1.90 2.80 -19.78
CA GLU A 70 0.61 2.80 -20.48
C GLU A 70 -0.44 1.88 -19.84
N ILE A 71 -0.02 0.84 -19.10
CA ILE A 71 -0.93 -0.12 -18.45
C ILE A 71 -1.59 0.52 -17.21
N TYR A 72 -0.85 1.35 -16.49
CA TYR A 72 -1.32 2.00 -15.26
C TYR A 72 -1.63 3.49 -15.42
N ALA A 73 -1.44 4.07 -16.61
CA ALA A 73 -1.80 5.44 -16.92
C ALA A 73 -3.28 5.70 -16.61
N GLY A 74 -3.53 6.64 -15.69
CA GLY A 74 -4.88 6.97 -15.23
C GLY A 74 -5.50 5.95 -14.26
N ASP A 75 -4.79 4.89 -13.87
CA ASP A 75 -5.23 3.85 -12.95
C ASP A 75 -4.40 3.81 -11.66
N TYR A 76 -4.85 3.02 -10.69
CA TYR A 76 -4.15 2.86 -9.42
C TYR A 76 -3.01 1.84 -9.53
N PHE A 77 -1.80 2.29 -9.23
CA PHE A 77 -0.61 1.46 -9.13
C PHE A 77 -0.27 1.17 -7.67
N PRO A 78 -0.33 -0.08 -7.16
CA PRO A 78 -0.09 -0.38 -5.76
C PRO A 78 1.39 -0.28 -5.36
N ARG A 79 1.66 0.24 -4.16
CA ARG A 79 2.98 0.14 -3.53
C ARG A 79 3.23 -1.28 -3.01
N ARG A 80 4.30 -1.92 -3.49
CA ARG A 80 4.62 -3.33 -3.18
C ARG A 80 5.93 -3.50 -2.42
N TYR A 81 6.94 -2.72 -2.75
CA TYR A 81 8.28 -2.90 -2.18
C TYR A 81 8.43 -2.34 -0.75
N PRO A 82 9.22 -3.00 0.12
CA PRO A 82 9.55 -2.49 1.44
C PRO A 82 10.10 -1.08 1.41
N SER A 83 9.55 -0.22 2.26
CA SER A 83 9.97 1.18 2.38
C SER A 83 9.30 1.79 3.60
N GLU A 84 9.94 2.82 4.17
CA GLU A 84 9.48 3.55 5.35
C GLU A 84 9.12 4.97 4.94
N THR A 85 8.00 5.10 4.24
CA THR A 85 7.46 6.37 3.76
C THR A 85 5.96 6.40 3.99
N LEU A 86 5.42 7.59 4.14
CA LEU A 86 4.00 7.84 4.26
C LEU A 86 3.36 7.83 2.87
N SER A 87 2.31 7.04 2.70
CA SER A 87 1.55 7.00 1.47
C SER A 87 0.08 6.69 1.71
N LEU A 88 -0.78 7.10 0.77
CA LEU A 88 -2.21 6.79 0.78
C LEU A 88 -2.45 5.66 -0.22
N GLU A 89 -2.87 4.52 0.29
CA GLU A 89 -2.99 3.28 -0.48
C GLU A 89 -4.38 2.68 -0.32
N TYR A 90 -4.87 1.93 -1.30
CA TYR A 90 -6.12 1.20 -1.12
C TYR A 90 -5.88 -0.06 -0.29
N LEU A 91 -6.61 -0.18 0.83
CA LEU A 91 -6.41 -1.25 1.80
C LEU A 91 -6.63 -2.64 1.20
N ILE A 92 -7.48 -2.73 0.16
CA ILE A 92 -7.82 -3.99 -0.53
C ILE A 92 -6.59 -4.73 -1.09
N TYR A 93 -5.52 -4.01 -1.44
CA TYR A 93 -4.29 -4.60 -1.96
C TYR A 93 -3.44 -5.29 -0.88
N TYR A 94 -3.80 -5.14 0.39
CA TYR A 94 -3.04 -5.65 1.54
C TYR A 94 -3.82 -6.64 2.39
N THR A 95 -5.07 -6.93 2.06
CA THR A 95 -5.95 -7.73 2.91
C THR A 95 -6.06 -9.19 2.48
N ASN A 96 -5.22 -9.65 1.53
CA ASN A 96 -5.18 -11.03 1.05
C ASN A 96 -6.57 -11.60 0.73
N GLY A 97 -7.42 -10.84 0.02
CA GLY A 97 -8.77 -11.27 -0.35
C GLY A 97 -9.84 -11.14 0.75
N LYS A 98 -9.48 -10.74 1.98
CA LYS A 98 -10.47 -10.24 2.95
C LYS A 98 -10.96 -8.91 2.43
N LYS A 99 -12.26 -8.75 2.17
CA LYS A 99 -12.80 -7.53 1.55
C LYS A 99 -12.92 -6.42 2.60
N PRO A 100 -12.04 -5.40 2.66
CA PRO A 100 -12.48 -4.11 3.18
C PRO A 100 -13.64 -3.62 2.31
N THR A 101 -14.41 -2.66 2.79
CA THR A 101 -15.28 -1.89 1.91
C THR A 101 -14.47 -1.36 0.74
N GLU A 102 -15.00 -1.49 -0.48
CA GLU A 102 -14.41 -0.88 -1.66
C GLU A 102 -14.13 0.61 -1.39
N GLY A 103 -12.98 1.09 -1.86
CA GLY A 103 -12.56 2.47 -1.64
C GLY A 103 -12.04 2.79 -0.23
N THR A 104 -11.88 1.83 0.69
CA THR A 104 -11.16 2.10 1.95
C THR A 104 -9.70 2.42 1.65
N ILE A 105 -9.28 3.63 1.98
CA ILE A 105 -7.91 4.12 1.87
C ILE A 105 -7.24 3.93 3.23
N ALA A 106 -6.00 3.47 3.22
CA ALA A 106 -5.12 3.33 4.35
C ALA A 106 -3.99 4.37 4.28
N LEU A 107 -3.68 5.00 5.41
CA LEU A 107 -2.46 5.78 5.58
C LEU A 107 -1.35 4.82 6.00
N VAL A 108 -0.55 4.36 5.04
CA VAL A 108 0.55 3.42 5.25
C VAL A 108 1.80 4.19 5.70
N THR A 109 2.51 3.67 6.71
CA THR A 109 3.74 4.29 7.23
C THR A 109 5.00 3.48 6.99
N ILE A 110 4.88 2.15 6.89
CA ILE A 110 5.96 1.25 6.52
C ILE A 110 5.37 -0.01 5.89
N ILE A 111 6.08 -0.53 4.88
CA ILE A 111 5.97 -1.92 4.41
C ILE A 111 7.32 -2.58 4.73
N THR A 112 7.31 -3.70 5.44
CA THR A 112 8.54 -4.43 5.77
C THR A 112 8.26 -5.92 5.92
N ASP A 113 9.24 -6.75 5.61
CA ASP A 113 9.28 -8.19 5.91
C ASP A 113 9.71 -8.49 7.36
N ASN A 114 10.15 -7.48 8.12
CA ASN A 114 10.61 -7.61 9.50
C ASN A 114 9.51 -7.22 10.50
N LYS A 115 9.00 -8.23 11.22
CA LYS A 115 7.97 -8.06 12.25
C LYS A 115 8.37 -7.09 13.36
N GLU A 116 9.58 -7.21 13.90
CA GLU A 116 10.06 -6.35 14.99
C GLU A 116 10.16 -4.90 14.54
N LYS A 117 10.61 -4.66 13.30
CA LYS A 117 10.63 -3.33 12.70
C LYS A 117 9.21 -2.74 12.60
N ALA A 118 8.24 -3.54 12.17
CA ALA A 118 6.84 -3.11 12.11
C ALA A 118 6.26 -2.82 13.50
N GLU A 119 6.52 -3.65 14.50
CA GLU A 119 6.07 -3.44 15.88
C GLU A 119 6.67 -2.18 16.50
N LYS A 120 7.97 -1.94 16.29
CA LYS A 120 8.65 -0.71 16.71
C LYS A 120 8.02 0.52 16.04
N LYS A 121 7.78 0.47 14.73
CA LYS A 121 7.12 1.56 14.01
C LYS A 121 5.69 1.78 14.49
N LEU A 122 4.93 0.71 14.74
CA LEU A 122 3.58 0.81 15.29
C LEU A 122 3.57 1.54 16.64
N ALA A 123 4.49 1.19 17.55
CA ALA A 123 4.61 1.86 18.83
C ALA A 123 4.94 3.36 18.70
N GLU A 124 5.74 3.72 17.69
CA GLU A 124 6.04 5.13 17.36
C GLU A 124 4.80 5.87 16.83
N VAL A 125 4.09 5.27 15.86
CA VAL A 125 2.89 5.85 15.24
C VAL A 125 1.75 5.99 16.26
N LYS A 126 1.60 5.04 17.19
CA LYS A 126 0.57 5.08 18.25
C LYS A 126 0.70 6.27 19.20
N LYS A 127 1.83 6.98 19.22
CA LYS A 127 1.96 8.25 19.97
C LYS A 127 1.10 9.38 19.38
N TYR A 128 0.69 9.24 18.12
CA TYR A 128 -0.03 10.27 17.36
C TYR A 128 -1.32 9.77 16.70
N SER A 129 -1.50 8.44 16.60
CA SER A 129 -2.73 7.82 16.11
C SER A 129 -3.08 6.56 16.89
N ASP A 130 -4.09 6.64 17.76
CA ASP A 130 -4.57 5.50 18.55
C ASP A 130 -5.16 4.38 17.70
N ARG A 131 -5.58 4.71 16.47
CA ARG A 131 -6.18 3.77 15.52
C ARG A 131 -5.15 2.94 14.78
N ALA A 132 -3.85 3.18 14.99
CA ALA A 132 -2.81 2.50 14.23
C ALA A 132 -2.78 0.99 14.49
N PHE A 133 -2.56 0.21 13.43
CA PHE A 133 -2.52 -1.26 13.46
C PHE A 133 -1.55 -1.82 12.42
N ILE A 134 -1.24 -3.12 12.54
CA ILE A 134 -0.44 -3.86 11.56
C ILE A 134 -1.38 -4.73 10.72
N VAL A 135 -1.17 -4.71 9.41
CA VAL A 135 -1.74 -5.67 8.45
C VAL A 135 -0.66 -6.66 8.05
N ASN A 136 -0.95 -7.95 8.14
CA ASN A 136 -0.09 -9.01 7.62
C ASN A 136 -0.62 -9.42 6.23
N SER A 137 0.22 -9.27 5.21
CA SER A 137 -0.14 -9.51 3.80
C SER A 137 0.91 -10.38 3.11
N GLN A 138 0.50 -11.10 2.06
CA GLN A 138 1.42 -11.63 1.06
C GLN A 138 1.34 -10.74 -0.15
N ILE A 139 2.39 -9.97 -0.42
CA ILE A 139 2.40 -9.02 -1.54
C ILE A 139 3.20 -9.63 -2.69
N TYR A 140 2.64 -9.61 -3.89
CA TYR A 140 3.31 -10.02 -5.13
C TYR A 140 4.45 -9.04 -5.47
N MET A 141 5.68 -9.55 -5.62
CA MET A 141 6.91 -8.82 -5.93
C MET A 141 7.35 -8.94 -7.39
N GLY A 142 6.69 -9.77 -8.20
CA GLY A 142 7.02 -9.94 -9.61
C GLY A 142 6.73 -8.70 -10.46
N CYS A 143 7.06 -8.77 -11.75
CA CYS A 143 6.76 -7.67 -12.68
C CYS A 143 5.24 -7.50 -12.83
N MET A 144 4.78 -6.25 -12.76
CA MET A 144 3.43 -5.87 -13.16
C MET A 144 3.57 -5.21 -14.54
N HIS A 145 3.61 -6.04 -15.58
CA HIS A 145 3.72 -5.64 -16.98
C HIS A 145 2.78 -6.51 -17.81
#